data_AF-A0AAD7V647-F1
#
_entry.id   AF-A0AAD7V647-F1
#
_cell.length_a   1.000
_cell.length_b   1.000
_cell.length_c   1.000
_cell.angle_alpha   90.00
_cell.angle_beta   90.00
_cell.angle_gamma   90.00
#
_symmetry.space_group_name_H-M   'P 1'
#
loop_
_entity.id
_entity.type
_entity.pdbx_description
1 polymer ?
#
loop_
_entity_poly.entity_id
_entity_poly.type
_entity_poly.pdbx_seq_one_letter_code
_entity_poly.pdbx_strand_id
1 'polypeptide(L)'
;MYHSPPKSPSPSTKEALSPLERKTRAITPPLDEMTIPSCANDGNAMMFDDISEQPIPYVYLLNLFMAPDMRSYLAHTQFTEDVYALPIHLQRLISEAKEEVVIARTNNTTQQHDDDRATRRLQRLKDYIWSRSGHDVSYMLDSLTELIKDEDELETIIQE
;
A
#
# COMPACT_ATOMS: atom_id res chain seq x y z
N MET A 1 22.36 -70.93 52.06
CA MET A 1 22.73 -69.56 52.48
C MET A 1 21.97 -68.57 51.62
N TYR A 2 21.51 -67.49 52.24
CA TYR A 2 20.59 -66.48 51.71
C TYR A 2 21.21 -65.54 50.64
N HIS A 3 20.35 -65.02 49.76
CA HIS A 3 20.09 -63.59 49.44
C HIS A 3 20.03 -63.19 47.93
N SER A 4 18.83 -62.72 47.52
CA SER A 4 18.53 -61.47 46.75
C SER A 4 19.00 -61.28 45.28
N PRO A 5 18.48 -60.30 44.49
CA PRO A 5 17.10 -59.82 44.27
C PRO A 5 16.77 -59.68 42.72
N PRO A 6 15.88 -58.76 42.22
CA PRO A 6 14.98 -59.06 41.10
C PRO A 6 15.60 -58.90 39.69
N LYS A 7 15.01 -59.55 38.69
CA LYS A 7 15.40 -59.42 37.27
C LYS A 7 14.18 -59.15 36.40
N SER A 8 14.01 -57.90 35.98
CA SER A 8 13.12 -57.52 34.87
C SER A 8 13.93 -56.74 33.85
N PRO A 9 14.08 -57.23 32.61
CA PRO A 9 14.64 -56.46 31.51
C PRO A 9 13.52 -55.73 30.76
N SER A 10 13.76 -54.47 30.38
CA SER A 10 12.93 -53.79 29.38
C SER A 10 13.86 -53.17 28.34
N PRO A 11 13.86 -53.64 27.09
CA PRO A 11 14.65 -53.05 26.02
C PRO A 11 14.01 -51.74 25.54
N SER A 12 14.88 -50.75 25.35
CA SER A 12 14.62 -49.45 24.75
C SER A 12 14.08 -49.61 23.31
N THR A 13 12.80 -49.30 23.12
CA THR A 13 12.16 -49.22 21.81
C THR A 13 12.46 -47.86 21.20
N LYS A 14 13.26 -47.86 20.12
CA LYS A 14 13.47 -46.69 19.27
C LYS A 14 12.16 -46.37 18.56
N GLU A 15 11.48 -45.31 18.96
CA GLU A 15 10.31 -44.79 18.26
C GLU A 15 10.71 -44.38 16.84
N ALA A 16 10.22 -45.13 15.85
CA ALA A 16 10.38 -44.81 14.45
C ALA A 16 9.40 -43.67 14.11
N LEU A 17 9.95 -42.47 13.92
CA LEU A 17 9.18 -41.27 13.55
C LEU A 17 8.45 -41.46 12.21
N SER A 18 7.20 -40.99 12.19
CA SER A 18 6.28 -41.09 11.07
C SER A 18 6.73 -40.27 9.86
N PRO A 19 6.29 -40.62 8.62
CA PRO A 19 6.68 -39.89 7.41
C PRO A 19 6.33 -38.39 7.42
N LEU A 20 5.31 -38.00 8.20
CA LEU A 20 4.85 -36.61 8.32
C LEU A 20 5.79 -35.77 9.21
N GLU A 21 6.37 -36.35 10.26
CA GLU A 21 7.32 -35.68 11.16
C GLU A 21 8.68 -35.41 10.51
N ARG A 22 9.07 -36.24 9.54
CA ARG A 22 10.29 -36.00 8.73
C ARG A 22 10.14 -34.78 7.82
N LYS A 23 8.93 -34.48 7.34
CA LYS A 23 8.71 -33.41 6.36
C LYS A 23 8.60 -32.02 7.02
N THR A 24 8.12 -31.94 8.26
CA THR A 24 8.00 -30.66 8.99
C THR A 24 9.31 -30.16 9.59
N ARG A 25 10.29 -31.03 9.90
CA ARG A 25 11.62 -30.61 10.37
C ARG A 25 12.52 -29.98 9.28
N ALA A 26 12.13 -30.07 8.01
CA ALA A 26 12.92 -29.56 6.90
C ALA A 26 12.63 -28.08 6.54
N ILE A 27 11.68 -27.42 7.24
CA ILE A 27 11.19 -26.09 6.84
C ILE A 27 11.53 -25.00 7.87
N THR A 28 12.02 -25.34 9.05
CA THR A 28 12.37 -24.34 10.08
C THR A 28 13.76 -24.61 10.64
N PRO A 29 14.76 -23.73 10.41
CA PRO A 29 16.03 -23.83 11.12
C PRO A 29 15.80 -23.51 12.61
N PRO A 30 16.52 -24.18 13.53
CA PRO A 30 16.47 -23.88 14.96
C PRO A 30 17.14 -22.53 15.24
N LEU A 31 16.49 -21.70 16.08
CA LEU A 31 17.04 -20.49 16.67
C LEU A 31 17.96 -20.88 17.83
N ASP A 32 19.25 -21.10 17.57
CA ASP A 32 20.28 -21.05 18.62
C ASP A 32 21.67 -20.93 18.00
N GLU A 33 22.17 -19.69 17.91
CA GLU A 33 23.50 -19.26 18.37
C GLU A 33 23.73 -17.82 17.90
N MET A 34 23.30 -16.85 18.73
CA MET A 34 23.70 -15.46 18.58
C MET A 34 25.13 -15.31 19.14
N THR A 35 26.12 -15.78 18.38
CA THR A 35 27.52 -15.42 18.61
C THR A 35 27.71 -13.98 18.16
N ILE A 36 27.80 -13.06 19.13
CA ILE A 36 28.16 -11.66 18.88
C ILE A 36 29.68 -11.62 18.63
N PRO A 37 30.19 -11.27 17.44
CA PRO A 37 31.58 -10.91 17.30
C PRO A 37 31.70 -9.42 17.67
N SER A 38 32.12 -9.17 18.90
CA SER A 38 32.71 -7.88 19.28
C SER A 38 34.11 -7.81 18.66
N CYS A 39 34.32 -6.93 17.68
CA CYS A 39 35.42 -5.96 17.71
C CYS A 39 35.34 -4.96 16.54
N ALA A 40 35.41 -3.69 16.94
CA ALA A 40 35.74 -2.46 16.22
C ALA A 40 36.45 -2.60 14.86
N ASN A 41 35.98 -1.84 13.84
CA ASN A 41 36.75 -0.70 13.33
C ASN A 41 35.92 0.21 12.39
N ASP A 42 36.29 1.49 12.43
CA ASP A 42 35.93 2.65 11.59
C ASP A 42 35.14 2.48 10.28
N GLY A 43 34.19 3.41 10.10
CA GLY A 43 33.85 3.92 8.78
C GLY A 43 32.36 4.08 8.53
N ASN A 44 31.83 5.25 8.91
CA ASN A 44 30.72 5.89 8.20
C ASN A 44 29.41 5.05 8.13
N ALA A 45 28.61 5.10 9.20
CA ALA A 45 27.19 4.79 9.15
C ALA A 45 26.45 5.85 8.30
N MET A 46 26.67 5.83 6.98
CA MET A 46 25.72 6.37 6.03
C MET A 46 24.61 5.33 5.94
N MET A 47 23.58 5.55 6.74
CA MET A 47 22.22 5.10 6.47
C MET A 47 21.84 5.59 5.07
N PHE A 48 22.30 4.91 4.03
CA PHE A 48 21.52 4.82 2.80
C PHE A 48 20.41 3.83 3.13
N ASP A 49 19.45 4.33 3.88
CA ASP A 49 18.12 3.77 3.90
C ASP A 49 17.73 3.60 2.43
N ASP A 50 17.25 2.42 2.13
CA ASP A 50 16.86 1.96 0.81
C ASP A 50 15.71 2.84 0.30
N ILE A 51 16.06 3.97 -0.33
CA ILE A 51 15.12 4.85 -1.02
C ILE A 51 14.62 4.20 -2.34
N SER A 52 15.04 2.98 -2.64
CA SER A 52 14.80 2.29 -3.91
C SER A 52 13.49 1.50 -3.97
N GLU A 53 12.82 1.24 -2.84
CA GLU A 53 11.61 0.39 -2.84
C GLU A 53 10.35 1.06 -2.30
N GLN A 54 10.37 2.33 -1.87
CA GLN A 54 9.12 3.02 -1.56
C GLN A 54 8.41 3.44 -2.84
N PRO A 55 7.16 3.01 -3.08
CA PRO A 55 6.40 3.48 -4.23
C PRO A 55 6.31 5.00 -4.18
N ILE A 56 6.61 5.66 -5.30
CA ILE A 56 6.51 7.12 -5.40
C ILE A 56 5.08 7.50 -4.96
N PRO A 57 4.92 8.35 -3.94
CA PRO A 57 3.62 8.65 -3.38
C PRO A 57 2.76 9.32 -4.45
N TYR A 58 1.45 9.05 -4.41
CA TYR A 58 0.45 9.73 -5.24
C TYR A 58 0.56 9.54 -6.77
N VAL A 59 1.40 8.61 -7.27
CA VAL A 59 1.47 8.32 -8.72
C VAL A 59 0.11 7.94 -9.31
N TYR A 60 -0.75 7.29 -8.54
CA TYR A 60 -2.12 6.97 -8.98
C TYR A 60 -2.97 8.23 -9.21
N LEU A 61 -2.78 9.30 -8.42
CA LEU A 61 -3.46 10.59 -8.63
C LEU A 61 -2.89 11.29 -9.86
N LEU A 62 -1.58 11.22 -10.05
CA LEU A 62 -0.94 11.72 -11.27
C LEU A 62 -1.54 11.04 -12.51
N ASN A 63 -1.65 9.72 -12.49
CA ASN A 63 -2.26 8.94 -13.57
C ASN A 63 -3.72 9.31 -13.80
N LEU A 64 -4.49 9.54 -12.73
CA LEU A 64 -5.88 10.01 -12.80
C LEU A 64 -5.99 11.38 -13.49
N PHE A 65 -5.10 12.32 -13.16
CA PHE A 65 -5.11 13.67 -13.73
C PHE A 65 -4.58 13.74 -15.16
N MET A 66 -3.62 12.87 -15.50
CA MET A 66 -3.06 12.72 -16.83
C MET A 66 -3.91 11.86 -17.77
N ALA A 67 -4.94 11.19 -17.25
CA ALA A 67 -5.80 10.34 -18.06
C ALA A 67 -6.50 11.17 -19.16
N PRO A 68 -6.54 10.69 -20.42
CA PRO A 68 -7.21 11.38 -21.52
C PRO A 68 -8.72 11.48 -21.27
N ASP A 69 -9.29 10.50 -20.58
CA ASP A 69 -10.65 10.53 -20.05
C ASP A 69 -10.64 10.07 -18.58
N MET A 70 -10.78 11.04 -17.68
CA MET A 70 -10.81 10.82 -16.24
C MET A 70 -11.97 9.90 -15.83
N ARG A 71 -13.13 9.98 -16.48
CA ARG A 71 -14.30 9.14 -16.13
C ARG A 71 -14.02 7.69 -16.47
N SER A 72 -13.48 7.45 -17.67
CA SER A 72 -13.06 6.11 -18.07
C SER A 72 -11.99 5.57 -17.12
N TYR A 73 -11.05 6.40 -16.66
CA TYR A 73 -10.07 5.98 -15.66
C TYR A 73 -10.74 5.58 -14.34
N LEU A 74 -11.61 6.42 -13.78
CA LEU A 74 -12.35 6.13 -12.54
C LEU A 74 -13.20 4.85 -12.62
N ALA A 75 -13.79 4.57 -13.78
CA ALA A 75 -14.63 3.39 -14.01
C ALA A 75 -13.85 2.06 -13.98
N HIS A 76 -12.58 2.08 -14.40
CA HIS A 76 -11.78 0.87 -14.59
C HIS A 76 -10.72 0.69 -13.49
N THR A 77 -10.30 1.76 -12.84
CA THR A 77 -9.25 1.72 -11.83
C THR A 77 -9.80 1.20 -10.50
N GLN A 78 -9.15 0.17 -9.97
CA GLN A 78 -9.32 -0.24 -8.57
C GLN A 78 -8.42 0.63 -7.70
N PHE A 79 -9.03 1.37 -6.78
CA PHE A 79 -8.28 2.15 -5.81
C PHE A 79 -7.73 1.19 -4.75
N THR A 80 -6.41 1.23 -4.57
CA THR A 80 -5.68 0.45 -3.56
C THR A 80 -5.81 1.11 -2.19
N GLU A 81 -5.23 0.47 -1.17
CA GLU A 81 -5.23 0.99 0.20
C GLU A 81 -4.60 2.39 0.32
N ASP A 82 -3.74 2.77 -0.63
CA ASP A 82 -3.04 4.06 -0.69
C ASP A 82 -3.98 5.28 -0.80
N VAL A 83 -5.23 5.07 -1.20
CA VAL A 83 -6.26 6.12 -1.23
C VAL A 83 -6.72 6.47 0.19
N TYR A 84 -6.62 5.55 1.14
CA TYR A 84 -6.93 5.81 2.56
C TYR A 84 -5.82 6.61 3.27
N ALA A 85 -4.66 6.81 2.63
CA ALA A 85 -3.60 7.66 3.14
C ALA A 85 -3.73 9.13 2.69
N LEU A 86 -4.77 9.47 1.92
CA LEU A 86 -5.05 10.84 1.49
C LEU A 86 -5.76 11.66 2.57
N PRO A 87 -5.67 13.00 2.51
CA PRO A 87 -6.57 13.88 3.25
C PRO A 87 -8.02 13.50 3.00
N ILE A 88 -8.84 13.52 4.07
CA ILE A 88 -10.20 12.97 4.06
C ILE A 88 -11.08 13.57 2.98
N HIS A 89 -10.90 14.87 2.70
CA HIS A 89 -11.66 15.61 1.69
C HIS A 89 -11.38 15.09 0.27
N LEU A 90 -10.11 14.77 -0.02
CA LEU A 90 -9.71 14.25 -1.32
C LEU A 90 -10.12 12.79 -1.49
N GLN A 91 -9.94 11.97 -0.45
CA GLN A 91 -10.41 10.59 -0.44
C GLN A 91 -11.93 10.53 -0.71
N ARG A 92 -12.69 11.39 -0.03
CA ARG A 92 -14.15 11.50 -0.19
C ARG A 92 -14.50 11.95 -1.60
N LEU A 93 -13.85 12.99 -2.12
CA LEU A 93 -14.10 13.48 -3.47
C LEU A 93 -13.88 12.41 -4.54
N ILE A 94 -12.79 11.66 -4.44
CA ILE A 94 -12.46 10.57 -5.38
C ILE A 94 -13.50 9.45 -5.30
N SER A 95 -13.92 9.11 -4.07
CA SER A 95 -14.95 8.08 -3.85
C SER A 95 -16.30 8.50 -4.43
N GLU A 96 -16.74 9.74 -4.18
CA GLU A 96 -17.96 10.31 -4.74
C GLU A 96 -17.91 10.36 -6.28
N ALA A 97 -16.79 10.82 -6.86
CA ALA A 97 -16.62 10.88 -8.32
C ALA A 97 -16.65 9.49 -8.96
N LYS A 98 -16.06 8.48 -8.30
CA LYS A 98 -16.13 7.09 -8.79
C LYS A 98 -17.55 6.53 -8.71
N GLU A 99 -18.27 6.81 -7.63
CA GLU A 99 -19.66 6.41 -7.48
C GLU A 99 -20.55 6.99 -8.60
N GLU A 100 -20.42 8.29 -8.87
CA GLU A 100 -21.13 8.98 -9.97
C GLU A 100 -20.89 8.26 -11.32
N VAL A 101 -19.63 7.94 -11.62
CA VAL A 101 -19.25 7.27 -12.87
C VAL A 101 -19.81 5.84 -12.95
N VAL A 102 -19.78 5.08 -11.85
CA VAL A 102 -20.31 3.70 -11.82
C VAL A 102 -21.83 3.70 -11.97
N ILE A 103 -22.53 4.63 -11.31
CA ILE A 103 -23.98 4.80 -11.42
C ILE A 103 -24.36 5.15 -12.86
N ALA A 104 -23.68 6.13 -13.46
CA ALA A 104 -23.93 6.53 -14.85
C ALA A 104 -23.77 5.37 -15.84
N ARG A 105 -22.74 4.53 -15.65
CA ARG A 105 -22.52 3.32 -16.46
C ARG A 105 -23.63 2.28 -16.28
N THR A 106 -24.11 2.10 -15.04
CA THR A 106 -25.13 1.10 -14.71
C THR A 106 -26.50 1.47 -15.25
N ASN A 107 -26.85 2.77 -15.20
CA ASN A 107 -28.15 3.26 -15.63
C ASN A 107 -28.27 3.47 -17.16
N ASN A 108 -27.20 3.18 -17.93
CA ASN A 108 -27.12 3.40 -19.39
C ASN A 108 -27.48 4.84 -19.82
N THR A 109 -27.41 5.79 -18.90
CA THR A 109 -27.60 7.21 -19.15
C THR A 109 -26.28 7.77 -19.67
N THR A 110 -26.20 7.89 -20.99
CA THR A 110 -25.11 8.60 -21.70
C THR A 110 -25.23 10.12 -21.61
N GLN A 111 -26.31 10.63 -21.00
CA GLN A 111 -26.45 12.05 -20.72
C GLN A 111 -25.64 12.38 -19.47
N GLN A 112 -24.65 13.26 -19.64
CA GLN A 112 -24.01 14.00 -18.55
C GLN A 112 -25.10 14.51 -17.61
N HIS A 113 -25.25 13.86 -16.46
CA HIS A 113 -26.17 14.34 -15.46
C HIS A 113 -25.61 15.67 -14.94
N ASP A 114 -26.48 16.66 -14.74
CA ASP A 114 -26.12 17.84 -13.94
C ASP A 114 -25.70 17.45 -12.49
N ASP A 115 -25.88 16.19 -12.12
CA ASP A 115 -25.43 15.57 -10.86
C ASP A 115 -23.97 15.08 -10.85
N ASP A 116 -23.16 15.28 -11.91
CA ASP A 116 -21.72 14.93 -11.90
C ASP A 116 -20.88 15.92 -11.05
N ARG A 117 -21.34 16.25 -9.85
CA ARG A 117 -20.81 17.33 -9.02
C ARG A 117 -19.42 16.99 -8.49
N ALA A 118 -19.18 15.75 -8.06
CA ALA A 118 -17.87 15.29 -7.61
C ALA A 118 -16.89 15.19 -8.78
N THR A 119 -17.30 14.65 -9.92
CA THR A 119 -16.45 14.57 -11.11
C THR A 119 -16.02 15.96 -11.60
N ARG A 120 -16.93 16.97 -11.56
CA ARG A 120 -16.60 18.37 -11.87
C ARG A 120 -15.65 19.01 -10.86
N ARG A 121 -15.83 18.75 -9.55
CA ARG A 121 -14.89 19.20 -8.50
C ARG A 121 -13.50 18.59 -8.69
N LEU A 122 -13.43 17.29 -9.01
CA LEU A 122 -12.17 16.60 -9.29
C LEU A 122 -11.46 17.13 -10.54
N GLN A 123 -12.23 17.47 -11.59
CA GLN A 123 -11.69 18.13 -12.79
C GLN A 123 -11.13 19.52 -12.47
N ARG A 124 -11.80 20.30 -11.60
CA ARG A 124 -11.29 21.59 -11.15
C ARG A 124 -10.00 21.48 -10.34
N LEU A 125 -9.92 20.49 -9.46
CA LEU A 125 -8.67 20.19 -8.73
C LEU A 125 -7.53 19.87 -9.70
N LYS A 126 -7.78 19.04 -10.71
CA LYS A 126 -6.81 18.77 -11.77
C LYS A 126 -6.37 20.06 -12.48
N ASP A 127 -7.30 20.92 -12.87
CA ASP A 127 -7.00 22.15 -13.58
C ASP A 127 -6.21 23.15 -12.71
N TYR A 128 -6.52 23.21 -11.42
CA TYR A 128 -5.75 23.98 -10.44
C TYR A 128 -4.30 23.46 -10.34
N ILE A 129 -4.11 22.15 -10.19
CA ILE A 129 -2.77 21.55 -10.11
C ILE A 129 -2.00 21.78 -11.42
N TRP A 130 -2.67 21.65 -12.56
CA TRP A 130 -2.09 21.90 -13.88
C TRP A 130 -1.66 23.36 -14.07
N SER A 131 -2.45 24.30 -13.56
CA SER A 131 -2.10 25.72 -13.56
C SER A 131 -0.94 26.02 -12.60
N ARG A 132 -0.95 25.43 -11.40
CA ARG A 132 0.09 25.61 -10.39
C ARG A 132 1.44 25.04 -10.83
N SER A 133 1.42 23.94 -11.60
CA SER A 133 2.62 23.33 -12.16
C SER A 133 3.20 24.08 -13.37
N GLY A 134 2.61 25.23 -13.76
CA GLY A 134 3.06 26.00 -14.91
C GLY A 134 2.79 25.30 -16.25
N HIS A 135 1.76 24.45 -16.32
CA HIS A 135 1.47 23.60 -17.47
C HIS A 135 2.58 22.60 -17.81
N ASP A 136 3.34 22.19 -16.80
CA ASP A 136 4.37 21.17 -16.91
C ASP A 136 4.00 19.96 -16.05
N VAL A 137 4.06 18.77 -16.67
CA VAL A 137 3.77 17.49 -16.02
C VAL A 137 4.86 17.16 -15.00
N SER A 138 6.10 17.55 -15.25
CA SER A 138 7.24 17.27 -14.36
C SER A 138 7.06 17.91 -12.99
N TYR A 139 6.41 19.08 -12.91
CA TYR A 139 6.12 19.78 -11.65
C TYR A 139 4.74 19.44 -11.06
N MET A 140 3.94 18.61 -11.75
CA MET A 140 2.56 18.32 -11.34
C MET A 140 2.52 17.46 -10.08
N LEU A 141 3.45 16.51 -9.93
CA LEU A 141 3.57 15.68 -8.74
C LEU A 141 4.02 16.49 -7.52
N ASP A 142 4.98 17.40 -7.70
CA ASP A 142 5.44 18.29 -6.64
C ASP A 142 4.31 19.22 -6.19
N SER A 143 3.60 19.83 -7.15
CA SER A 143 2.44 20.70 -6.89
C SER A 143 1.32 19.97 -6.14
N LEU A 144 1.05 18.71 -6.52
CA LEU A 144 0.08 17.86 -5.82
C LEU A 144 0.55 17.54 -4.39
N THR A 145 1.82 17.22 -4.21
CA THR A 145 2.38 16.87 -2.90
C THR A 145 2.37 18.07 -1.95
N GLU A 146 2.65 19.27 -2.46
CA GLU A 146 2.50 20.51 -1.70
C GLU A 146 1.05 20.77 -1.31
N LEU A 147 0.12 20.64 -2.26
CA LEU A 147 -1.29 20.88 -2.01
C LEU A 147 -1.89 19.89 -1.00
N ILE A 148 -1.47 18.62 -1.03
CA ILE A 148 -1.90 17.61 -0.05
C ILE A 148 -1.45 17.96 1.38
N LYS A 149 -0.33 18.68 1.53
CA LYS A 149 0.16 19.13 2.84
C LYS A 149 -0.61 20.35 3.36
N ASP A 150 -1.18 21.15 2.47
CA ASP A 150 -2.02 22.29 2.79
C ASP A 150 -3.51 21.88 2.72
N GLU A 151 -3.98 21.25 3.80
CA GLU A 151 -5.35 20.72 3.86
C GLU A 151 -6.42 21.83 3.73
N ASP A 152 -6.14 23.05 4.23
CA ASP A 152 -7.06 24.19 4.18
C ASP A 152 -7.24 24.70 2.73
N GLU A 153 -6.12 24.84 2.00
CA GLU A 153 -6.14 25.20 0.57
C GLU A 153 -6.84 24.13 -0.26
N LEU A 154 -6.51 22.85 0.00
CA LEU A 154 -7.14 21.72 -0.67
C LEU A 154 -8.66 21.68 -0.43
N GLU A 155 -9.11 21.89 0.80
CA GLU A 155 -10.54 21.94 1.12
C GLU A 155 -11.23 23.07 0.36
N THR A 156 -10.62 24.25 0.32
CA THR A 156 -11.16 25.42 -0.41
C THR A 156 -11.41 25.08 -1.87
N ILE A 157 -10.42 24.50 -2.56
CA ILE A 157 -10.51 24.14 -3.98
C ILE A 157 -11.57 23.05 -4.23
N ILE A 158 -11.72 22.11 -3.29
CA ILE A 158 -12.70 21.02 -3.40
C ILE A 158 -14.14 21.51 -3.13
N GLN A 159 -14.32 22.51 -2.27
CA GLN A 159 -15.64 23.00 -1.86
C GLN A 159 -16.25 24.02 -2.83
N GLU A 160 -15.43 24.86 -3.48
CA GLU A 160 -15.85 25.79 -4.52
C GLU A 160 -16.53 25.06 -5.70
#